data_AF-A0A3B4BCT9-F1
#
_entry.id   AF-A0A3B4BCT9-F1
#
_cell.length_a   1.000
_cell.length_b   1.000
_cell.length_c   1.000
_cell.angle_alpha   90.00
_cell.angle_beta   90.00
_cell.angle_gamma   90.00
#
_symmetry.space_group_name_H-M   'P 1'
#
loop_
_entity.id
_entity.type
_entity.pdbx_description
1 polymer ?
#
loop_
_entity_poly.entity_id
_entity_poly.type
_entity_poly.pdbx_seq_one_letter_code
_entity_poly.pdbx_strand_id
1 'polypeptide(L)' 'MPFNLSSVWYLFLFFFPLTVSEPCGGYLDASQAGYITTPGYPLEYPPHQNCRWVITAPEPLQRIVLNFNPHFEIEKLDCR' A
#
# COMPACT_ATOMS: atom_id res chain seq x y z
N MET A 1 22.39 -35.07 23.62
CA MET A 1 21.00 -35.21 23.10
C MET A 1 20.94 -34.39 21.82
N PRO A 2 20.77 -35.01 20.64
CA PRO A 2 21.00 -34.34 19.36
C PRO A 2 19.80 -33.45 19.02
N PHE A 3 20.00 -32.13 19.03
CA PHE A 3 19.00 -31.21 18.52
C PHE A 3 18.98 -31.34 16.99
N ASN A 4 17.86 -31.86 16.48
CA ASN A 4 17.66 -32.12 15.07
C ASN A 4 17.64 -30.80 14.30
N LEU A 5 18.61 -30.60 13.38
CA LEU A 5 18.75 -29.37 12.60
C LEU A 5 17.50 -29.06 11.75
N SER A 6 16.64 -30.05 11.45
CA SER A 6 15.39 -29.87 10.71
C SER A 6 14.40 -28.94 11.43
N SER A 7 14.33 -29.04 12.76
CA SER A 7 13.39 -28.27 13.59
C SER A 7 13.78 -26.80 13.74
N VAL A 8 15.06 -26.48 13.53
CA VAL A 8 15.61 -25.12 13.65
C VAL A 8 15.15 -24.23 12.48
N TRP A 9 15.00 -24.81 11.28
CA TRP A 9 14.51 -24.10 10.09
C TRP A 9 13.05 -23.63 10.23
N TYR A 10 12.19 -24.43 10.88
CA TYR A 10 10.80 -24.06 11.15
C TYR A 10 10.68 -22.90 12.14
N LEU A 11 11.53 -22.87 13.18
CA LEU A 11 11.60 -21.77 14.14
C LEU A 11 12.11 -20.47 13.49
N PHE A 12 13.09 -20.56 12.57
CA PHE A 12 13.59 -19.40 11.81
C PHE A 12 12.50 -18.73 10.96
N LEU A 13 11.58 -19.51 10.39
CA LEU A 13 10.44 -18.98 9.62
C LEU A 13 9.29 -18.48 10.50
N PHE A 14 9.14 -19.00 11.73
CA PHE A 14 8.10 -18.57 12.68
C PHE A 14 8.46 -17.32 13.49
N PHE A 15 9.76 -17.02 13.65
CA PHE A 15 10.24 -15.96 14.54
C PHE A 15 10.54 -14.63 13.82
N PHE A 16 10.53 -14.61 12.48
CA PHE A 16 10.54 -13.36 11.73
C PHE A 16 9.10 -12.92 11.47
N PRO A 17 8.61 -11.84 12.12
CA PRO A 17 7.43 -11.18 11.61
C PRO A 17 7.69 -10.81 10.15
N LEU A 18 6.91 -11.40 9.24
CA LEU A 18 6.77 -10.94 7.87
C LEU A 18 6.17 -9.53 7.95
N THR A 19 7.02 -8.52 8.12
CA THR A 19 6.64 -7.13 7.92
C THR A 19 6.45 -6.95 6.42
N VAL A 20 5.29 -7.35 5.93
CA VAL A 20 4.86 -7.00 4.58
C VAL A 20 4.56 -5.51 4.62
N SER A 21 5.57 -4.68 4.34
CA SER A 21 5.31 -3.32 3.90
C SER A 21 4.61 -3.46 2.56
N GLU A 22 3.29 -3.27 2.53
CA GLU A 22 2.59 -3.19 1.25
C GLU A 22 3.18 -2.01 0.48
N PRO A 23 3.86 -2.24 -0.66
CA PRO A 23 4.38 -1.15 -1.47
C PRO A 23 3.19 -0.30 -1.93
N CYS A 24 3.31 1.02 -1.82
CA CYS A 24 2.27 1.93 -2.29
C CYS A 24 2.50 2.33 -3.75
N GLY A 25 1.42 2.38 -4.52
CA GLY A 25 1.47 2.69 -5.94
C GLY A 25 1.24 1.46 -6.83
N GLY A 26 1.11 1.70 -8.13
CA GLY A 26 0.84 0.67 -9.11
C GLY A 26 0.06 1.16 -10.31
N TYR A 27 -0.39 0.21 -11.13
CA TYR A 27 -1.24 0.44 -12.29
C TYR A 27 -2.65 -0.03 -11.97
N LEU A 28 -3.63 0.83 -12.18
CA LEU A 28 -5.03 0.55 -11.92
C LEU A 28 -5.81 0.73 -13.21
N ASP A 29 -6.61 -0.27 -13.56
CA ASP A 29 -7.61 -0.12 -14.62
C ASP A 29 -8.91 0.39 -14.02
N ALA A 30 -9.40 1.50 -14.54
CA ALA A 30 -10.67 2.11 -14.16
C ALA A 30 -11.88 1.37 -14.78
N SER A 31 -11.77 0.06 -14.98
CA SER A 31 -12.87 -0.79 -15.46
C SER A 31 -14.00 -0.90 -14.42
N GLN A 32 -13.65 -0.81 -13.14
CA GLN A 32 -14.57 -0.75 -12.02
C GLN A 32 -14.19 0.41 -11.08
N ALA A 33 -15.20 0.98 -10.41
CA ALA A 33 -14.96 1.93 -9.33
C ALA A 33 -14.18 1.25 -8.19
N GLY A 34 -13.16 1.94 -7.68
CA GLY A 34 -12.31 1.47 -6.62
C GLY A 34 -11.83 2.60 -5.72
N TYR A 35 -11.01 2.26 -4.73
CA TYR A 35 -10.47 3.20 -3.77
C TYR A 35 -8.94 3.16 -3.81
N ILE A 36 -8.34 4.33 -3.65
CA ILE A 36 -6.90 4.49 -3.49
C ILE A 36 -6.71 5.16 -2.15
N THR A 37 -5.95 4.51 -1.27
CA THR A 37 -5.63 5.04 0.05
C THR A 37 -4.13 4.96 0.29
N THR A 38 -3.65 5.80 1.20
CA THR A 38 -2.30 5.66 1.73
C THR A 38 -2.16 4.34 2.49
N PRO A 39 -0.95 3.78 2.59
CA PRO A 39 -0.68 2.67 3.49
C PRO A 39 -1.09 3.04 4.92
N GLY A 40 -1.90 2.20 5.54
CA GLY A 40 -2.33 2.40 6.92
C GLY A 40 -3.62 3.21 7.12
N TYR A 41 -4.21 3.83 6.08
CA TYR A 41 -5.47 4.58 6.23
C TYR A 41 -6.56 3.73 6.93
N PRO A 42 -7.24 4.22 8.00
CA PRO A 42 -7.31 5.62 8.45
C PRO A 42 -6.26 6.05 9.49
N LEU A 43 -5.24 5.22 9.76
CA LEU A 43 -4.10 5.60 10.61
C LEU A 43 -3.16 6.55 9.84
N GLU A 44 -2.19 7.12 10.56
CA GLU A 44 -1.15 7.98 9.98
C GLU A 44 -0.38 7.25 8.88
N TYR A 45 -0.12 7.99 7.79
CA TYR A 45 0.73 7.50 6.72
C TYR A 45 2.19 7.37 7.20
N PRO A 46 2.92 6.31 6.82
CA PRO A 46 4.33 6.19 7.19
C PRO A 46 5.17 7.35 6.61
N PRO A 47 6.22 7.83 7.32
CA PRO A 47 7.10 8.86 6.82
C PRO A 47 7.94 8.36 5.63
N HIS A 48 8.42 9.30 4.81
CA HIS A 48 9.30 9.03 3.66
C HIS A 48 8.71 8.13 2.56
N GLN A 49 7.38 8.11 2.41
CA GLN A 49 6.72 7.34 1.36
C GLN A 49 6.61 8.12 0.05
N ASN A 50 6.94 7.47 -1.06
CA ASN A 50 6.71 7.97 -2.40
C ASN A 50 5.80 7.01 -3.16
N CYS A 51 4.51 7.34 -3.21
CA CYS A 51 3.49 6.49 -3.83
C CYS A 51 3.09 7.08 -5.18
N ARG A 52 3.12 6.24 -6.23
CA ARG A 52 2.72 6.64 -7.58
C ARG A 52 1.71 5.67 -8.15
N TRP A 53 0.53 6.18 -8.51
CA TRP A 53 -0.51 5.42 -9.18
C TRP A 53 -0.70 5.91 -10.61
N VAL A 54 -0.84 4.98 -11.56
CA VAL A 54 -1.22 5.24 -12.94
C VAL A 54 -2.58 4.62 -13.16
N ILE A 55 -3.58 5.45 -13.46
CA ILE A 55 -4.96 4.99 -13.67
C ILE A 55 -5.26 5.06 -15.17
N THR A 56 -5.66 3.93 -15.74
CA THR A 56 -5.96 3.80 -17.17
C THR A 56 -7.46 3.61 -17.35
N ALA A 57 -8.07 4.39 -18.26
CA ALA A 57 -9.46 4.18 -18.64
C ALA A 57 -9.57 2.95 -19.55
N PRO A 58 -10.61 2.10 -19.39
CA PRO A 58 -10.74 0.90 -20.21
C PRO A 58 -11.07 1.24 -21.68
N GLU A 59 -11.70 2.38 -21.95
CA GLU A 59 -12.01 2.87 -23.29
C GLU A 59 -11.49 4.31 -23.51
N PRO A 60 -11.03 4.65 -24.72
CA PRO A 60 -10.43 5.97 -25.02
C PRO A 60 -11.42 7.14 -24.97
N LEU A 61 -12.73 6.87 -25.07
CA LEU A 61 -13.78 7.89 -24.95
C LEU A 61 -14.20 8.16 -23.50
N GLN A 62 -13.80 7.30 -22.56
CA GLN A 62 -14.15 7.44 -21.16
C GLN A 62 -13.19 8.39 -20.44
N ARG A 63 -13.65 8.96 -19.33
CA ARG A 63 -12.88 9.89 -18.49
C ARG A 63 -12.83 9.38 -17.06
N ILE A 64 -11.69 9.57 -16.42
CA ILE A 64 -11.47 9.19 -15.04
C ILE A 64 -11.93 10.35 -14.15
N VAL A 65 -12.76 10.06 -13.15
CA VAL A 65 -13.21 11.02 -12.13
C VAL A 65 -12.71 10.54 -10.78
N LEU A 66 -12.09 11.43 -10.02
CA LEU A 66 -11.57 11.15 -8.69
C LEU A 66 -12.36 11.95 -7.65
N ASN A 67 -12.84 11.27 -6.62
CA ASN A 67 -13.53 11.87 -5.49
C ASN A 67 -12.70 11.61 -4.23
N PHE A 68 -12.33 12.68 -3.54
CA PHE A 68 -11.60 12.60 -2.27
C PHE A 68 -12.57 12.47 -1.11
N ASN A 69 -12.19 11.67 -0.10
CA ASN A 69 -12.93 11.62 1.15
C ASN A 69 -12.78 12.96 1.90
N PRO A 70 -13.86 13.53 2.47
CA PRO A 70 -13.75 14.75 3.29
C PRO A 70 -12.82 14.60 4.49
N HIS A 71 -12.61 13.38 5.00
CA HIS A 71 -11.60 13.10 6.00
C HIS A 71 -10.22 12.94 5.33
N PHE A 72 -9.54 14.06 5.13
CA PHE A 72 -8.23 14.14 4.49
C PHE A 72 -7.28 14.97 5.34
N GLU A 73 -6.22 14.35 5.84
CA GLU A 73 -5.23 14.97 6.73
C GLU A 73 -3.82 14.81 6.13
N ILE A 74 -3.10 15.93 6.01
CA ILE A 74 -1.72 15.99 5.53
C ILE A 74 -0.91 16.99 6.38
N GLU A 75 0.41 16.84 6.38
CA GLU A 75 1.33 17.80 6.99
C GLU A 75 1.11 19.24 6.45
N LYS A 76 1.07 20.22 7.36
CA LYS A 76 0.74 21.63 7.06
C LYS A 76 1.94 22.47 6.58
N LEU A 77 3.08 21.87 6.30
CA LEU A 77 4.37 22.55 6.05
C LEU A 77 4.49 23.14 4.62
N ASP A 78 3.43 23.78 4.12
CA ASP A 78 3.40 24.39 2.77
C ASP A 78 3.82 23.44 1.64
N CYS A 79 3.46 22.15 1.74
CA CYS A 79 3.83 21.11 0.75
C CYS A 79 5.33 21.15 0.38
N ARG A 80 6.19 21.50 1.35
CA ARG A 80 7.61 21.76 1.13
C ARG A 80 8.50 20.73 1.80
#